data_AF-A0A840Z3H1-F1
#
_entry.id   AF-A0A840Z3H1-F1
#
_cell.length_a   1.000
_cell.length_b   1.000
_cell.length_c   1.000
_cell.angle_alpha   90.00
_cell.angle_beta   90.00
_cell.angle_gamma   90.00
#
_symmetry.space_group_name_H-M   'P 1'
#
loop_
_entity.id
_entity.type
_entity.pdbx_description
1 polymer ?
#
loop_
_entity_poly.entity_id
_entity_poly.type
_entity_poly.pdbx_seq_one_letter_code
_entity_poly.pdbx_strand_id
1 'polypeptide(L)'
;MDGTASGEAVPFARHGVDFAGEMAVPSSLGWGWVSGAAVFGEHLRPASAVRSADANPLPCGEPASGATLASIKRKRRSRVMEYFAGLDVSIEETAICVVGDDGKVVLETAVETNPAAIATALERYAGRLRRVGHEAASLSPWLHPGLRELGVPAVCLETRHVRAALSAQRNKTDAADALGIAHIMRTGWFREAHIKSENCYRLRLLLVQRRNLKRKFLDLENAIRHSLKVFGIRLGKVGRGGMEKAVREAIAADPMTAGLMDCMLRARAALWAEYLMLHKLVTQIAMRDELCRRFMAILGIGPIAALSFRSAIDDPTRFRRSRDKATAALANIAAFP
;
A
#
# COMPACT_ATOMS: atom_id res chain seq x y z
N MET A 1 -33.71 -13.88 60.51
CA MET A 1 -34.69 -12.79 60.57
C MET A 1 -34.26 -11.73 59.58
N ASP A 2 -34.87 -11.84 58.40
CA ASP A 2 -35.09 -10.89 57.32
C ASP A 2 -34.24 -9.61 57.25
N GLY A 3 -33.34 -9.58 56.27
CA GLY A 3 -32.69 -8.38 55.75
C GLY A 3 -32.96 -8.27 54.26
N THR A 4 -33.94 -7.44 53.91
CA THR A 4 -34.33 -7.08 52.54
C THR A 4 -33.22 -6.33 51.80
N ALA A 5 -32.74 -6.89 50.70
CA ALA A 5 -31.83 -6.24 49.76
C ALA A 5 -32.62 -5.59 48.61
N SER A 6 -32.75 -4.26 48.65
CA SER A 6 -33.25 -3.45 47.53
C SER A 6 -32.05 -2.88 46.76
N GLY A 7 -31.86 -3.34 45.53
CA GLY A 7 -30.90 -2.78 44.59
C GLY A 7 -31.42 -1.51 43.93
N GLU A 8 -30.63 -0.44 43.97
CA GLU A 8 -30.85 0.75 43.15
C GLU A 8 -29.96 0.69 41.90
N ALA A 9 -30.62 0.64 40.74
CA ALA A 9 -30.02 0.77 39.42
C ALA A 9 -29.95 2.27 39.04
N VAL A 10 -28.75 2.76 38.74
CA VAL A 10 -28.51 4.11 38.24
C VAL A 10 -28.75 4.17 36.72
N PRO A 11 -29.57 5.12 36.18
CA PRO A 11 -29.87 5.17 34.76
C PRO A 11 -28.78 5.90 33.96
N PHE A 12 -28.28 5.27 32.90
CA PHE A 12 -27.33 5.88 31.96
C PHE A 12 -28.09 6.65 30.87
N ALA A 13 -27.96 7.98 30.90
CA ALA A 13 -28.63 8.91 29.99
C ALA A 13 -28.14 8.75 28.54
N ARG A 14 -29.09 8.66 27.61
CA ARG A 14 -28.85 8.76 26.16
C ARG A 14 -28.66 10.23 25.78
N HIS A 15 -27.50 10.59 25.25
CA HIS A 15 -27.32 11.84 24.52
C HIS A 15 -26.92 11.51 23.08
N GLY A 16 -27.90 11.69 22.18
CA GLY A 16 -27.67 11.76 20.74
C GLY A 16 -27.05 13.12 20.42
N VAL A 17 -25.99 13.10 19.62
CA VAL A 17 -25.43 14.32 19.02
C VAL A 17 -25.50 14.14 17.52
N ASP A 18 -26.43 14.85 16.90
CA ASP A 18 -26.56 15.03 15.47
C ASP A 18 -25.33 15.78 14.94
N PHE A 19 -24.63 15.19 13.97
CA PHE A 19 -23.67 15.91 13.12
C PHE A 19 -24.27 16.04 11.72
N ALA A 20 -25.05 17.09 11.52
CA ALA A 20 -25.35 17.65 10.22
C ALA A 20 -24.27 18.70 9.90
N GLY A 21 -23.37 18.38 8.97
CA GLY A 21 -22.34 19.26 8.45
C GLY A 21 -22.09 18.90 6.98
N GLU A 22 -22.73 19.67 6.10
CA GLU A 22 -22.82 19.52 4.66
C GLU A 22 -21.50 19.94 3.99
N MET A 23 -20.98 19.12 3.07
CA MET A 23 -19.98 19.56 2.08
C MET A 23 -20.40 19.00 0.72
N ALA A 24 -20.88 19.90 -0.14
CA ALA A 24 -21.25 19.62 -1.51
C ALA A 24 -20.02 19.21 -2.33
N VAL A 25 -20.11 18.12 -3.10
CA VAL A 25 -19.09 17.71 -4.07
C VAL A 25 -19.70 17.82 -5.48
N PRO A 26 -19.08 18.54 -6.43
CA PRO A 26 -19.61 18.68 -7.79
C PRO A 26 -19.55 17.36 -8.54
N SER A 27 -20.64 17.05 -9.24
CA SER A 27 -20.79 15.89 -10.11
C SER A 27 -20.22 16.16 -11.50
N SER A 28 -18.92 15.97 -11.68
CA SER A 28 -18.31 15.72 -13.00
C SER A 28 -16.84 15.34 -12.82
N LEU A 29 -16.53 14.04 -12.93
CA LEU A 29 -15.25 13.50 -13.43
C LEU A 29 -15.27 11.96 -13.35
N GLY A 30 -15.26 11.34 -14.54
CA GLY A 30 -14.71 10.03 -14.90
C GLY A 30 -14.76 8.87 -13.90
N TRP A 31 -15.62 7.90 -14.21
CA TRP A 31 -15.56 6.55 -13.68
C TRP A 31 -14.27 5.85 -14.16
N GLY A 32 -13.25 5.82 -13.30
CA GLY A 32 -12.01 5.06 -13.51
C GLY A 32 -11.81 4.08 -12.37
N TRP A 33 -11.72 2.80 -12.71
CA TRP A 33 -11.38 1.72 -11.77
C TRP A 33 -10.03 2.00 -11.10
N VAL A 34 -10.02 2.23 -9.79
CA VAL A 34 -8.80 2.24 -8.97
C VAL A 34 -9.02 1.30 -7.78
N SER A 35 -8.97 0.01 -8.06
CA SER A 35 -8.76 -1.03 -7.05
C SER A 35 -7.28 -1.41 -7.10
N GLY A 36 -6.55 -1.20 -6.00
CA GLY A 36 -5.16 -1.65 -5.83
C GLY A 36 -4.18 -0.57 -5.36
N ALA A 37 -4.22 0.64 -5.94
CA ALA A 37 -3.17 1.64 -5.74
C ALA A 37 -3.08 2.24 -4.31
N ALA A 38 -4.16 2.24 -3.53
CA ALA A 38 -4.15 2.80 -2.17
C ALA A 38 -3.40 1.93 -1.14
N VAL A 39 -3.13 0.66 -1.46
CA VAL A 39 -2.34 -0.25 -0.60
C VAL A 39 -0.83 -0.03 -0.80
N PHE A 40 -0.42 0.35 -2.00
CA PHE A 40 0.97 0.45 -2.46
C PHE A 40 1.33 1.92 -2.70
N GLY A 41 1.68 2.62 -1.62
CA GLY A 41 1.86 4.08 -1.64
C GLY A 41 2.83 4.58 -2.71
N GLU A 42 2.29 5.34 -3.68
CA GLU A 42 3.08 6.26 -4.50
C GLU A 42 3.29 7.56 -3.71
N HIS A 43 4.56 7.89 -3.40
CA HIS A 43 4.89 9.17 -2.78
C HIS A 43 5.11 10.28 -3.81
N LEU A 44 4.27 11.30 -3.76
CA LEU A 44 4.44 12.56 -4.49
C LEU A 44 5.65 13.37 -3.97
N ARG A 45 6.17 14.20 -4.88
CA ARG A 45 7.42 15.00 -4.88
C ARG A 45 7.66 15.85 -3.62
N PRO A 46 8.92 16.12 -3.24
CA PRO A 46 9.30 17.38 -2.62
C PRO A 46 9.78 18.40 -3.66
N ALA A 47 9.42 19.67 -3.41
CA ALA A 47 9.74 20.84 -4.21
C ALA A 47 11.26 21.08 -4.35
N SER A 48 11.66 21.52 -5.55
CA SER A 48 13.01 21.92 -5.92
C SER A 48 13.43 23.19 -5.19
N ALA A 49 14.48 23.11 -4.38
CA ALA A 49 15.22 24.28 -3.93
C ALA A 49 16.31 24.60 -4.97
N VAL A 50 16.11 25.71 -5.67
CA VAL A 50 17.13 26.35 -6.53
C VAL A 50 18.26 26.81 -5.62
N ARG A 51 19.49 26.35 -5.87
CA ARG A 51 20.71 26.98 -5.36
C ARG A 51 21.55 27.45 -6.53
N SER A 52 21.88 28.72 -6.45
CA SER A 52 22.76 29.51 -7.32
C SER A 52 24.13 28.87 -7.48
N ALA A 53 24.63 28.86 -8.70
CA ALA A 53 25.99 28.51 -9.05
C ALA A 53 26.76 29.80 -9.36
N ASP A 54 27.63 30.22 -8.44
CA ASP A 54 28.72 31.16 -8.70
C ASP A 54 30.02 30.44 -8.34
N ALA A 55 30.83 30.11 -9.34
CA ALA A 55 32.24 29.80 -9.17
C ALA A 55 33.00 29.99 -10.50
N ASN A 56 33.93 30.95 -10.46
CA ASN A 56 34.87 31.31 -11.54
C ASN A 56 35.75 30.13 -11.99
N PRO A 57 36.20 30.10 -13.25
CA PRO A 57 37.12 29.08 -13.77
C PRO A 57 38.57 29.37 -13.37
N LEU A 58 39.29 28.33 -12.94
CA LEU A 58 40.74 28.33 -12.77
C LEU A 58 41.42 27.84 -14.06
N PRO A 59 42.64 28.32 -14.37
CA PRO A 59 43.29 28.10 -15.67
C PRO A 59 43.99 26.74 -15.79
N CYS A 60 44.00 26.21 -17.01
CA CYS A 60 44.70 25.00 -17.41
C CYS A 60 46.23 25.16 -17.31
N GLY A 61 46.87 24.29 -16.54
CA GLY A 61 48.33 24.08 -16.54
C GLY A 61 48.71 22.80 -17.30
N GLU A 62 49.81 22.88 -18.05
CA GLU A 62 50.41 21.86 -18.91
C GLU A 62 50.89 20.59 -18.15
N PRO A 63 51.06 19.44 -18.84
CA PRO A 63 51.42 18.17 -18.19
C PRO A 63 52.93 18.04 -17.96
N ALA A 64 53.32 17.81 -16.69
CA ALA A 64 54.67 17.41 -16.34
C ALA A 64 54.90 15.90 -16.54
N SER A 65 56.02 15.61 -17.20
CA SER A 65 56.59 14.31 -17.53
C SER A 65 56.91 13.41 -16.32
N GLY A 66 56.76 12.10 -16.52
CA GLY A 66 57.71 11.09 -16.02
C GLY A 66 57.54 10.58 -14.59
N ALA A 67 56.67 9.58 -14.40
CA ALA A 67 56.80 8.64 -13.27
C ALA A 67 56.39 7.23 -13.72
N THR A 68 57.39 6.36 -13.88
CA THR A 68 57.21 4.94 -14.21
C THR A 68 56.60 4.21 -13.02
N LEU A 69 55.31 3.90 -13.08
CA LEU A 69 54.62 3.10 -12.07
C LEU A 69 55.01 1.62 -12.24
N ALA A 70 55.92 1.16 -11.38
CA ALA A 70 56.21 -0.26 -11.23
C ALA A 70 54.92 -1.02 -10.80
N SER A 71 54.54 -2.02 -11.59
CA SER A 71 53.35 -2.84 -11.36
C SER A 71 53.49 -3.64 -10.07
N ILE A 72 52.79 -3.22 -9.00
CA ILE A 72 52.59 -4.04 -7.82
C ILE A 72 51.69 -5.22 -8.25
N LYS A 73 52.30 -6.38 -8.52
CA LYS A 73 51.59 -7.66 -8.72
C LYS A 73 50.88 -8.03 -7.41
N ARG A 74 49.69 -7.48 -7.17
CA ARG A 74 48.75 -8.03 -6.19
C ARG A 74 48.42 -9.44 -6.63
N LYS A 75 48.94 -10.42 -5.88
CA LYS A 75 48.54 -11.83 -5.94
C LYS A 75 47.01 -11.87 -5.96
N ARG A 76 46.42 -12.16 -7.14
CA ARG A 76 44.98 -12.37 -7.28
C ARG A 76 44.64 -13.57 -6.41
N ARG A 77 44.23 -13.34 -5.16
CA ARG A 77 43.44 -14.33 -4.42
C ARG A 77 42.33 -14.72 -5.40
N SER A 78 42.20 -16.01 -5.71
CA SER A 78 41.08 -16.49 -6.52
C SER A 78 39.82 -16.06 -5.79
N ARG A 79 39.20 -14.99 -6.29
CA ARG A 79 37.98 -14.47 -5.72
C ARG A 79 36.94 -15.55 -5.99
N VAL A 80 36.37 -16.12 -4.94
CA VAL A 80 35.28 -17.09 -5.08
C VAL A 80 34.17 -16.38 -5.85
N MET A 81 33.74 -16.98 -6.96
CA MET A 81 32.76 -16.37 -7.86
C MET A 81 31.41 -16.24 -7.14
N GLU A 82 30.98 -14.99 -6.94
CA GLU A 82 29.70 -14.63 -6.31
C GLU A 82 28.60 -14.54 -7.38
N TYR A 83 27.35 -14.79 -6.97
CA TYR A 83 26.17 -14.67 -7.84
C TYR A 83 25.19 -13.63 -7.33
N PHE A 84 24.45 -13.06 -8.26
CA PHE A 84 23.38 -12.10 -8.04
C PHE A 84 22.19 -12.50 -8.88
N ALA A 85 20.98 -12.39 -8.34
CA ALA A 85 19.77 -12.74 -9.07
C ALA A 85 18.81 -11.57 -9.16
N GLY A 86 18.05 -11.51 -10.24
CA GLY A 86 16.91 -10.62 -10.40
C GLY A 86 15.65 -11.44 -10.66
N LEU A 87 14.57 -11.01 -10.02
CA LEU A 87 13.24 -11.58 -10.14
C LEU A 87 12.33 -10.53 -10.76
N ASP A 88 11.75 -10.84 -11.91
CA ASP A 88 10.60 -10.10 -12.42
C ASP A 88 9.33 -10.89 -12.07
N VAL A 89 8.51 -10.32 -11.19
CA VAL A 89 7.46 -11.04 -10.46
C VAL A 89 6.10 -10.74 -11.08
N SER A 90 5.47 -11.75 -11.66
CA SER A 90 4.06 -11.72 -12.08
C SER A 90 3.19 -12.61 -11.19
N ILE A 91 1.87 -12.63 -11.44
CA ILE A 91 0.91 -13.39 -10.61
C ILE A 91 1.12 -14.89 -10.71
N GLU A 92 1.30 -15.41 -11.92
CA GLU A 92 1.39 -16.85 -12.17
C GLU A 92 2.85 -17.32 -12.18
N GLU A 93 3.72 -16.56 -12.84
CA GLU A 93 5.10 -16.94 -13.09
C GLU A 93 6.07 -15.80 -12.74
N THR A 94 7.25 -16.15 -12.23
CA THR A 94 8.33 -15.23 -11.94
C THR A 94 9.52 -15.58 -12.83
N ALA A 95 9.95 -14.61 -13.65
CA ALA A 95 11.17 -14.74 -14.42
C ALA A 95 12.39 -14.54 -13.51
N ILE A 96 13.36 -15.44 -13.61
CA ILE A 96 14.57 -15.48 -12.79
C ILE A 96 15.78 -15.40 -13.71
N CYS A 97 16.64 -14.42 -13.45
CA CYS A 97 17.96 -14.35 -14.06
C CYS A 97 19.04 -14.34 -12.98
N VAL A 98 20.08 -15.18 -13.14
CA VAL A 98 21.25 -15.21 -12.25
C VAL A 98 22.48 -14.80 -13.06
N VAL A 99 23.24 -13.84 -12.52
CA VAL A 99 24.49 -13.33 -13.10
C VAL A 99 25.66 -13.55 -12.15
N GLY A 100 26.82 -13.88 -12.70
CA GLY A 100 28.10 -13.90 -11.99
C GLY A 100 28.62 -12.50 -11.68
N ASP A 101 29.66 -12.41 -10.86
CA ASP A 101 30.36 -11.16 -10.57
C ASP A 101 31.00 -10.53 -11.83
N ASP A 102 31.44 -11.36 -12.77
CA ASP A 102 31.90 -11.01 -14.11
C ASP A 102 30.79 -10.48 -15.04
N GLY A 103 29.52 -10.54 -14.60
CA GLY A 103 28.36 -10.10 -15.35
C GLY A 103 27.83 -11.11 -16.35
N LYS A 104 28.37 -12.33 -16.41
CA LYS A 104 27.83 -13.38 -17.30
C LYS A 104 26.56 -13.98 -16.71
N VAL A 105 25.58 -14.21 -17.57
CA VAL A 105 24.35 -14.95 -17.22
C VAL A 105 24.71 -16.43 -17.02
N VAL A 106 24.28 -16.98 -15.88
CA VAL A 106 24.51 -18.40 -15.52
C VAL A 106 23.20 -19.18 -15.34
N LEU A 107 22.07 -18.49 -15.25
CA LEU A 107 20.73 -19.05 -15.29
C LEU A 107 19.77 -18.01 -15.87
N GLU A 108 18.90 -18.45 -16.76
CA GLU A 108 17.69 -17.76 -17.16
C GLU A 108 16.57 -18.79 -17.19
N THR A 109 15.53 -18.57 -16.40
CA THR A 109 14.40 -19.51 -16.26
C THR A 109 13.18 -18.75 -15.75
N ALA A 110 12.03 -19.41 -15.74
CA ALA A 110 10.84 -18.89 -15.14
C ALA A 110 10.13 -20.03 -14.40
N VAL A 111 9.52 -19.71 -13.25
CA VAL A 111 8.91 -20.67 -12.33
C VAL A 111 7.62 -20.09 -11.78
N GLU A 112 6.74 -20.95 -11.28
CA GLU A 112 5.54 -20.52 -10.56
C GLU A 112 5.91 -19.48 -9.48
N THR A 113 5.13 -18.39 -9.38
CA THR A 113 5.32 -17.35 -8.37
C THR A 113 5.00 -17.89 -6.98
N ASN A 114 6.00 -18.53 -6.39
CA ASN A 114 5.93 -19.17 -5.09
C ASN A 114 7.32 -19.11 -4.42
N PRO A 115 7.43 -18.67 -3.14
CA PRO A 115 8.71 -18.65 -2.42
C PRO A 115 9.50 -19.95 -2.52
N ALA A 116 8.83 -21.11 -2.39
CA ALA A 116 9.47 -22.42 -2.43
C ALA A 116 10.00 -22.75 -3.82
N ALA A 117 9.22 -22.51 -4.87
CA ALA A 117 9.64 -22.76 -6.26
C ALA A 117 10.85 -21.89 -6.64
N ILE A 118 10.81 -20.61 -6.26
CA ILE A 118 11.92 -19.66 -6.49
C ILE A 118 13.17 -20.08 -5.69
N ALA A 119 13.01 -20.48 -4.42
CA ALA A 119 14.13 -20.94 -3.60
C ALA A 119 14.79 -22.20 -4.20
N THR A 120 13.98 -23.18 -4.65
CA THR A 120 14.47 -24.38 -5.35
C THR A 120 15.24 -24.02 -6.62
N ALA A 121 14.72 -23.10 -7.43
CA ALA A 121 15.40 -22.64 -8.64
C ALA A 121 16.78 -22.00 -8.36
N LEU A 122 16.93 -21.39 -7.17
CA LEU A 122 18.16 -20.71 -6.74
C LEU A 122 19.08 -21.57 -5.89
N GLU A 123 18.67 -22.78 -5.50
CA GLU A 123 19.35 -23.65 -4.52
C GLU A 123 20.80 -23.94 -4.92
N ARG A 124 21.04 -24.24 -6.20
CA ARG A 124 22.38 -24.51 -6.74
C ARG A 124 23.38 -23.37 -6.57
N TYR A 125 22.91 -22.15 -6.30
CA TYR A 125 23.73 -20.96 -6.09
C TYR A 125 23.74 -20.49 -4.63
N ALA A 126 22.91 -21.05 -3.74
CA ALA A 126 22.63 -20.52 -2.40
C ALA A 126 23.88 -20.18 -1.59
N GLY A 127 24.90 -21.05 -1.58
CA GLY A 127 26.15 -20.81 -0.84
C GLY A 127 27.02 -19.66 -1.36
N ARG A 128 26.72 -19.11 -2.54
CA ARG A 128 27.47 -18.01 -3.19
C ARG A 128 26.56 -16.90 -3.72
N LEU A 129 25.24 -17.00 -3.47
CA LEU A 129 24.25 -16.02 -3.89
C LEU A 129 24.26 -14.88 -2.88
N ARG A 130 24.69 -13.69 -3.32
CA ARG A 130 24.91 -12.57 -2.40
C ARG A 130 23.66 -11.72 -2.20
N ARG A 131 22.90 -11.50 -3.27
CA ARG A 131 21.66 -10.70 -3.29
C ARG A 131 20.71 -11.20 -4.35
N VAL A 132 19.42 -11.17 -4.04
CA VAL A 132 18.32 -11.46 -4.96
C VAL A 132 17.36 -10.27 -4.97
N GLY A 133 17.25 -9.58 -6.09
CA GLY A 133 16.43 -8.37 -6.21
C GLY A 133 15.06 -8.70 -6.77
N HIS A 134 14.02 -8.05 -6.25
CA HIS A 134 12.73 -7.94 -6.93
C HIS A 134 12.18 -6.53 -6.75
N GLU A 135 11.39 -6.05 -7.71
CA GLU A 135 10.74 -4.75 -7.58
C GLU A 135 9.60 -4.79 -6.53
N ALA A 136 9.37 -3.68 -5.84
CA ALA A 136 8.21 -3.54 -4.95
C ALA A 136 6.91 -3.57 -5.77
N ALA A 137 6.12 -4.61 -5.55
CA ALA A 137 4.88 -4.90 -6.27
C ALA A 137 3.78 -5.37 -5.30
N SER A 138 2.62 -5.72 -5.85
CA SER A 138 1.44 -6.13 -5.07
C SER A 138 1.67 -7.41 -4.25
N LEU A 139 2.49 -8.32 -4.77
CA LEU A 139 2.83 -9.61 -4.14
C LEU A 139 3.99 -9.54 -3.16
N SER A 140 4.80 -8.48 -3.19
CA SER A 140 5.96 -8.31 -2.30
C SER A 140 5.66 -8.48 -0.81
N PRO A 141 4.51 -8.04 -0.26
CA PRO A 141 4.20 -8.25 1.16
C PRO A 141 4.16 -9.71 1.59
N TRP A 142 3.83 -10.62 0.67
CA TRP A 142 3.78 -12.07 0.91
C TRP A 142 5.06 -12.75 0.44
N LEU A 143 5.51 -12.44 -0.78
CA LEU A 143 6.62 -13.12 -1.44
C LEU A 143 7.95 -12.87 -0.73
N HIS A 144 8.22 -11.62 -0.36
CA HIS A 144 9.53 -11.24 0.16
C HIS A 144 9.82 -11.83 1.55
N PRO A 145 8.92 -11.76 2.55
CA PRO A 145 9.14 -12.47 3.81
C PRO A 145 9.32 -13.98 3.60
N GLY A 146 8.50 -14.61 2.74
CA GLY A 146 8.62 -16.04 2.44
C GLY A 146 9.98 -16.42 1.82
N LEU A 147 10.52 -15.61 0.91
CA LEU A 147 11.86 -15.82 0.36
C LEU A 147 12.93 -15.73 1.47
N ARG A 148 12.81 -14.75 2.37
CA ARG A 148 13.77 -14.58 3.48
C ARG A 148 13.71 -15.72 4.50
N GLU A 149 12.52 -16.24 4.79
CA GLU A 149 12.33 -17.41 5.66
C GLU A 149 13.01 -18.66 5.09
N LEU A 150 13.04 -18.80 3.77
CA LEU A 150 13.75 -19.87 3.06
C LEU A 150 15.26 -19.60 2.89
N GLY A 151 15.79 -18.55 3.53
CA GLY A 151 17.22 -18.22 3.49
C GLY A 151 17.69 -17.52 2.21
N VAL A 152 16.77 -17.12 1.32
CA VAL A 152 17.12 -16.34 0.13
C VAL A 152 17.48 -14.91 0.57
N PRO A 153 18.64 -14.35 0.14
CA PRO A 153 19.05 -12.99 0.48
C PRO A 153 18.29 -11.96 -0.36
N ALA A 154 16.96 -11.95 -0.21
CA ALA A 154 16.03 -11.14 -0.97
C ALA A 154 16.11 -9.65 -0.57
N VAL A 155 16.08 -8.78 -1.56
CA VAL A 155 16.09 -7.33 -1.46
C VAL A 155 14.95 -6.78 -2.29
N CYS A 156 14.06 -6.02 -1.66
CA CYS A 156 12.94 -5.37 -2.35
C CYS A 156 13.39 -3.99 -2.84
N LEU A 157 13.21 -3.69 -4.11
CA LEU A 157 13.70 -2.45 -4.74
C LEU A 157 12.63 -1.38 -4.85
N GLU A 158 13.04 -0.11 -4.68
CA GLU A 158 12.17 1.04 -4.94
C GLU A 158 11.82 1.15 -6.45
N THR A 159 10.52 1.11 -6.78
CA THR A 159 10.00 1.07 -8.15
C THR A 159 10.57 2.14 -9.07
N ARG A 160 10.67 3.39 -8.58
CA ARG A 160 11.20 4.51 -9.36
C ARG A 160 12.67 4.34 -9.73
N HIS A 161 13.45 3.76 -8.83
CA HIS A 161 14.86 3.49 -9.06
C HIS A 161 15.05 2.35 -10.05
N VAL A 162 14.26 1.28 -9.94
CA VAL A 162 14.24 0.19 -10.92
C VAL A 162 13.87 0.72 -12.30
N ARG A 163 12.74 1.43 -12.40
CA ARG A 163 12.28 2.01 -13.67
C ARG A 163 13.30 2.95 -14.31
N ALA A 164 13.98 3.78 -13.53
CA ALA A 164 15.04 4.67 -14.05
C ALA A 164 16.28 3.90 -14.51
N ALA A 165 16.64 2.81 -13.83
CA ALA A 165 17.75 1.95 -14.24
C ALA A 165 17.43 1.14 -15.51
N LEU A 166 16.17 0.75 -15.71
CA LEU A 166 15.72 -0.06 -16.84
C LEU A 166 15.22 0.76 -18.04
N SER A 167 15.07 2.09 -17.92
CA SER A 167 14.43 2.91 -18.97
C SER A 167 15.16 2.96 -20.31
N ALA A 168 16.45 2.59 -20.34
CA ALA A 168 17.23 2.53 -21.57
C ALA A 168 17.07 1.19 -22.32
N GLN A 169 16.36 0.20 -21.77
CA GLN A 169 16.10 -1.06 -22.44
C GLN A 169 15.12 -0.85 -23.61
N ARG A 170 15.56 -1.24 -24.81
CA ARG A 170 14.79 -1.05 -26.05
C ARG A 170 13.67 -2.08 -26.22
N ASN A 171 13.89 -3.30 -25.76
CA ASN A 171 12.93 -4.40 -25.82
C ASN A 171 12.57 -4.82 -24.40
N LYS A 172 11.29 -4.72 -24.06
CA LYS A 172 10.77 -5.10 -22.75
C LYS A 172 10.25 -6.54 -22.80
N THR A 173 10.89 -7.43 -22.05
CA THR A 173 10.47 -8.81 -21.83
C THR A 173 10.75 -9.19 -20.38
N ASP A 174 9.99 -10.12 -19.82
CA ASP A 174 10.14 -10.51 -18.41
C ASP A 174 11.57 -11.04 -18.11
N ALA A 175 12.17 -11.76 -19.07
CA ALA A 175 13.56 -12.19 -19.00
C ALA A 175 14.55 -11.00 -19.01
N ALA A 176 14.31 -9.98 -19.83
CA ALA A 176 15.16 -8.78 -19.89
C ALA A 176 15.02 -7.91 -18.64
N ASP A 177 13.83 -7.83 -18.06
CA ASP A 177 13.55 -7.13 -16.80
C ASP A 177 14.27 -7.86 -15.64
N ALA A 178 14.14 -9.20 -15.56
CA ALA A 178 14.85 -10.02 -14.58
C ALA A 178 16.38 -9.90 -14.70
N LEU A 179 16.93 -9.90 -15.92
CA LEU A 179 18.35 -9.66 -16.18
C LEU A 179 18.79 -8.26 -15.72
N GLY A 180 17.99 -7.25 -16.04
CA GLY A 180 18.23 -5.87 -15.62
C GLY A 180 18.31 -5.76 -14.09
N ILE A 181 17.35 -6.36 -13.39
CA ILE A 181 17.33 -6.42 -11.92
C ILE A 181 18.56 -7.18 -11.39
N ALA A 182 18.97 -8.28 -12.01
CA ALA A 182 20.17 -9.04 -11.62
C ALA A 182 21.44 -8.18 -11.71
N HIS A 183 21.55 -7.33 -12.74
CA HIS A 183 22.65 -6.38 -12.86
C HIS A 183 22.58 -5.23 -11.84
N ILE A 184 21.39 -4.73 -11.51
CA ILE A 184 21.20 -3.78 -10.39
C ILE A 184 21.70 -4.40 -9.08
N MET A 185 21.39 -5.68 -8.83
CA MET A 185 21.89 -6.41 -7.66
C MET A 185 23.41 -6.57 -7.66
N ARG A 186 24.00 -6.86 -8.82
CA ARG A 186 25.44 -7.02 -8.99
C ARG A 186 26.20 -5.72 -8.72
N THR A 187 25.75 -4.60 -9.28
CA THR A 187 26.39 -3.29 -9.10
C THR A 187 26.17 -2.72 -7.71
N GLY A 188 25.04 -3.03 -7.07
CA GLY A 188 24.66 -2.48 -5.77
C GLY A 188 24.10 -1.05 -5.85
N TRP A 189 23.82 -0.54 -7.04
CA TRP A 189 23.30 0.81 -7.26
C TRP A 189 21.76 0.82 -7.21
N PHE A 190 21.20 0.65 -6.00
CA PHE A 190 19.76 0.65 -5.79
C PHE A 190 19.35 1.32 -4.48
N ARG A 191 18.04 1.51 -4.32
CA ARG A 191 17.41 1.82 -3.03
C ARG A 191 16.49 0.69 -2.63
N GLU A 192 16.58 0.30 -1.37
CA GLU A 192 15.72 -0.72 -0.79
C GLU A 192 14.37 -0.11 -0.40
N ALA A 193 13.30 -0.78 -0.79
CA ALA A 193 11.95 -0.45 -0.40
C ALA A 193 11.59 -1.15 0.91
N HIS A 194 11.09 -0.39 1.88
CA HIS A 194 10.59 -0.96 3.14
C HIS A 194 9.30 -1.73 2.90
N ILE A 195 9.34 -3.04 3.11
CA ILE A 195 8.14 -3.87 3.19
C ILE A 195 7.63 -3.79 4.61
N LYS A 196 6.37 -3.36 4.76
CA LYS A 196 5.76 -3.24 6.07
C LYS A 196 5.58 -4.60 6.72
N SER A 197 5.51 -4.63 8.04
CA SER A 197 5.11 -5.81 8.79
C SER A 197 3.75 -6.36 8.31
N GLU A 198 3.57 -7.67 8.42
CA GLU A 198 2.31 -8.33 8.08
C GLU A 198 1.13 -7.73 8.86
N ASN A 199 1.33 -7.44 10.15
CA ASN A 199 0.33 -6.80 10.98
C ASN A 199 -0.10 -5.43 10.41
N CYS A 200 0.84 -4.61 9.94
CA CYS A 200 0.51 -3.36 9.28
C CYS A 200 -0.29 -3.55 8.00
N TYR A 201 0.00 -4.59 7.19
CA TYR A 201 -0.82 -4.94 6.03
C TYR A 201 -2.24 -5.35 6.43
N ARG A 202 -2.42 -6.16 7.48
CA ARG A 202 -3.74 -6.55 8.01
C ARG A 202 -4.55 -5.35 8.49
N LEU A 203 -3.92 -4.42 9.22
CA LEU A 203 -4.58 -3.18 9.67
C LEU A 203 -4.99 -2.28 8.51
N ARG A 204 -4.14 -2.14 7.49
CA ARG A 204 -4.46 -1.39 6.28
C ARG A 204 -5.59 -2.05 5.49
N LEU A 205 -5.58 -3.38 5.38
CA LEU A 205 -6.66 -4.13 4.73
C LEU A 205 -8.01 -3.85 5.41
N LEU A 206 -8.06 -3.88 6.74
CA LEU A 206 -9.26 -3.53 7.50
C LEU A 206 -9.76 -2.10 7.18
N LEU A 207 -8.85 -1.11 7.17
CA LEU A 207 -9.18 0.28 6.85
C LEU A 207 -9.71 0.43 5.41
N VAL A 208 -9.08 -0.25 4.45
CA VAL A 208 -9.51 -0.29 3.04
C VAL A 208 -10.89 -0.92 2.91
N GLN A 209 -11.12 -2.10 3.50
CA GLN A 209 -12.40 -2.79 3.36
C GLN A 209 -13.54 -2.02 4.03
N ARG A 210 -13.30 -1.42 5.20
CA ARG A 210 -14.26 -0.50 5.81
C ARG A 210 -14.63 0.63 4.86
N ARG A 211 -13.64 1.26 4.20
CA ARG A 211 -13.89 2.35 3.24
C ARG A 211 -14.67 1.84 2.02
N ASN A 212 -14.33 0.68 1.50
CA ASN A 212 -15.01 0.05 0.36
C ASN A 212 -16.50 -0.18 0.67
N LEU A 213 -16.81 -0.78 1.81
CA LEU A 213 -18.21 -1.02 2.22
C LEU A 213 -18.99 0.29 2.35
N LYS A 214 -18.40 1.33 2.97
CA LYS A 214 -19.04 2.66 3.07
C LYS A 214 -19.31 3.25 1.69
N ARG A 215 -18.34 3.15 0.77
CA ARG A 215 -18.47 3.71 -0.58
C ARG A 215 -19.55 2.96 -1.38
N LYS A 216 -19.54 1.63 -1.35
CA LYS A 216 -20.58 0.81 -2.00
C LYS A 216 -21.97 1.03 -1.41
N PHE A 217 -22.07 1.23 -0.10
CA PHE A 217 -23.32 1.63 0.55
C PHE A 217 -23.86 2.96 -0.02
N LEU A 218 -23.01 3.98 -0.15
CA LEU A 218 -23.40 5.27 -0.74
C LEU A 218 -23.74 5.15 -2.22
N ASP A 219 -23.01 4.31 -2.97
CA ASP A 219 -23.30 4.03 -4.37
C ASP A 219 -24.71 3.43 -4.52
N LEU A 220 -25.11 2.51 -3.64
CA LEU A 220 -26.47 1.95 -3.63
C LEU A 220 -27.53 2.98 -3.26
N GLU A 221 -27.31 3.82 -2.24
CA GLU A 221 -28.24 4.92 -1.91
C GLU A 221 -28.46 5.85 -3.11
N ASN A 222 -27.36 6.21 -3.78
CA ASN A 222 -27.42 7.01 -4.98
C ASN A 222 -28.13 6.28 -6.11
N ALA A 223 -27.84 5.01 -6.37
CA ALA A 223 -28.50 4.22 -7.40
C ALA A 223 -30.02 4.17 -7.20
N ILE A 224 -30.49 3.86 -5.98
CA ILE A 224 -31.91 3.86 -5.62
C ILE A 224 -32.55 5.23 -5.88
N ARG A 225 -31.89 6.31 -5.45
CA ARG A 225 -32.41 7.67 -5.66
C ARG A 225 -32.47 8.04 -7.15
N HIS A 226 -31.50 7.59 -7.95
CA HIS A 226 -31.44 7.92 -9.38
C HIS A 226 -32.43 7.09 -10.19
N SER A 227 -32.59 5.79 -9.90
CA SER A 227 -33.54 4.93 -10.61
C SER A 227 -34.97 5.42 -10.49
N LEU A 228 -35.35 5.93 -9.31
CA LEU A 228 -36.70 6.45 -9.06
C LEU A 228 -37.01 7.76 -9.81
N LYS A 229 -35.99 8.54 -10.21
CA LYS A 229 -36.21 9.80 -10.94
C LYS A 229 -36.86 9.58 -12.31
N VAL A 230 -36.62 8.44 -12.97
CA VAL A 230 -37.20 8.10 -14.27
C VAL A 230 -38.73 8.04 -14.20
N PHE A 231 -39.25 7.64 -13.04
CA PHE A 231 -40.69 7.56 -12.76
C PHE A 231 -41.26 8.84 -12.13
N GLY A 232 -40.52 9.95 -12.15
CA GLY A 232 -40.94 11.22 -11.54
C GLY A 232 -40.84 11.27 -10.01
N ILE A 233 -40.37 10.19 -9.36
CA ILE A 233 -40.29 10.10 -7.91
C ILE A 233 -39.01 10.78 -7.40
N ARG A 234 -39.17 11.75 -6.49
CA ARG A 234 -38.05 12.48 -5.86
C ARG A 234 -38.16 12.39 -4.35
N LEU A 235 -37.32 11.55 -3.73
CA LEU A 235 -37.39 11.25 -2.29
C LEU A 235 -37.08 12.44 -1.34
N GLY A 236 -36.71 13.63 -1.82
CA GLY A 236 -36.37 14.76 -0.94
C GLY A 236 -35.15 14.51 -0.03
N LYS A 237 -34.93 15.39 0.97
CA LYS A 237 -33.89 15.19 1.99
C LYS A 237 -34.36 14.14 2.99
N VAL A 238 -33.81 12.93 2.93
CA VAL A 238 -34.14 11.83 3.86
C VAL A 238 -32.86 11.40 4.58
N GLY A 239 -32.93 11.31 5.91
CA GLY A 239 -31.86 10.76 6.72
C GLY A 239 -31.65 9.26 6.45
N ARG A 240 -30.47 8.73 6.77
CA ARG A 240 -30.12 7.33 6.48
C ARG A 240 -31.09 6.31 7.08
N GLY A 241 -31.61 6.56 8.29
CA GLY A 241 -32.59 5.68 8.94
C GLY A 241 -33.98 5.72 8.29
N GLY A 242 -34.34 6.84 7.64
CA GLY A 242 -35.66 7.02 7.03
C GLY A 242 -35.74 6.60 5.56
N MET A 243 -34.61 6.37 4.89
CA MET A 243 -34.58 6.12 3.44
C MET A 243 -35.38 4.89 3.03
N GLU A 244 -35.28 3.79 3.78
CA GLU A 244 -36.00 2.56 3.46
C GLU A 244 -37.52 2.77 3.48
N LYS A 245 -38.03 3.40 4.54
CA LYS A 245 -39.44 3.75 4.67
C LYS A 245 -39.90 4.66 3.54
N ALA A 246 -39.15 5.73 3.27
CA ALA A 246 -39.47 6.69 2.22
C ALA A 246 -39.50 6.05 0.81
N VAL A 247 -38.59 5.12 0.53
CA VAL A 247 -38.58 4.39 -0.75
C VAL A 247 -39.83 3.52 -0.87
N ARG A 248 -40.16 2.73 0.16
CA ARG A 248 -41.34 1.85 0.12
C ARG A 248 -42.66 2.62 -0.01
N GLU A 249 -42.79 3.74 0.70
CA GLU A 249 -43.98 4.60 0.59
C GLU A 249 -44.12 5.20 -0.81
N ALA A 250 -43.01 5.60 -1.44
CA ALA A 250 -43.03 6.25 -2.76
C ALA A 250 -43.41 5.30 -3.91
N ILE A 251 -43.20 3.99 -3.75
CA ILE A 251 -43.41 2.98 -4.80
C ILE A 251 -44.53 1.99 -4.46
N ALA A 252 -45.29 2.23 -3.39
CA ALA A 252 -46.31 1.31 -2.90
C ALA A 252 -47.38 0.94 -3.95
N ALA A 253 -47.63 1.84 -4.90
CA ALA A 253 -48.59 1.65 -5.98
C ALA A 253 -48.06 0.86 -7.20
N ASP A 254 -46.76 0.55 -7.26
CA ASP A 254 -46.12 -0.19 -8.35
C ASP A 254 -45.41 -1.45 -7.83
N PRO A 255 -46.06 -2.63 -7.91
CA PRO A 255 -45.50 -3.89 -7.41
C PRO A 255 -44.18 -4.30 -8.05
N MET A 256 -43.95 -3.95 -9.32
CA MET A 256 -42.73 -4.30 -10.03
C MET A 256 -41.55 -3.49 -9.48
N THR A 257 -41.71 -2.16 -9.41
CA THR A 257 -40.68 -1.29 -8.84
C THR A 257 -40.47 -1.56 -7.36
N ALA A 258 -41.52 -1.89 -6.61
CA ALA A 258 -41.42 -2.33 -5.22
C ALA A 258 -40.50 -3.54 -5.04
N GLY A 259 -40.70 -4.60 -5.82
CA GLY A 259 -39.85 -5.79 -5.77
C GLY A 259 -38.38 -5.50 -6.13
N LEU A 260 -38.14 -4.68 -7.16
CA LEU A 260 -36.78 -4.28 -7.55
C LEU A 260 -36.08 -3.46 -6.44
N MET A 261 -36.79 -2.48 -5.85
CA MET A 261 -36.22 -1.64 -4.81
C MET A 261 -36.03 -2.39 -3.50
N ASP A 262 -36.87 -3.37 -3.16
CA ASP A 262 -36.66 -4.22 -1.98
C ASP A 262 -35.37 -5.04 -2.07
N CYS A 263 -34.99 -5.52 -3.26
CA CYS A 263 -33.67 -6.14 -3.47
C CYS A 263 -32.53 -5.17 -3.18
N MET A 264 -32.64 -3.93 -3.68
CA MET A 264 -31.62 -2.88 -3.46
C MET A 264 -31.53 -2.46 -1.98
N LEU A 265 -32.68 -2.36 -1.29
CA LEU A 265 -32.75 -2.01 0.13
C LEU A 265 -32.14 -3.10 1.01
N ARG A 266 -32.37 -4.39 0.72
CA ARG A 266 -31.72 -5.50 1.42
C ARG A 266 -30.20 -5.47 1.25
N ALA A 267 -29.72 -5.26 0.01
CA ALA A 267 -28.28 -5.14 -0.26
C ALA A 267 -27.67 -3.94 0.49
N ARG A 268 -28.36 -2.79 0.49
CA ARG A 268 -27.96 -1.60 1.26
C ARG A 268 -27.86 -1.90 2.76
N ALA A 269 -28.86 -2.56 3.33
CA ALA A 269 -28.88 -2.90 4.76
C ALA A 269 -27.71 -3.83 5.14
N ALA A 270 -27.44 -4.85 4.31
CA ALA A 270 -26.32 -5.76 4.52
C ALA A 270 -24.97 -5.03 4.50
N LEU A 271 -24.72 -4.17 3.50
CA LEU A 271 -23.47 -3.39 3.44
C LEU A 271 -23.29 -2.48 4.66
N TRP A 272 -24.37 -1.90 5.17
CA TRP A 272 -24.31 -1.04 6.36
C TRP A 272 -23.97 -1.83 7.62
N ALA A 273 -24.58 -3.00 7.80
CA ALA A 273 -24.29 -3.89 8.92
C ALA A 273 -22.81 -4.31 8.93
N GLU A 274 -22.29 -4.78 7.80
CA GLU A 274 -20.88 -5.16 7.64
C GLU A 274 -19.93 -3.97 7.86
N TYR A 275 -20.28 -2.79 7.34
CA TYR A 275 -19.52 -1.56 7.60
C TYR A 275 -19.42 -1.24 9.09
N LEU A 276 -20.53 -1.35 9.83
CA LEU A 276 -20.55 -1.08 11.28
C LEU A 276 -19.69 -2.09 12.05
N MET A 277 -19.68 -3.36 11.63
CA MET A 277 -18.79 -4.36 12.23
C MET A 277 -17.32 -4.01 12.03
N LEU A 278 -16.90 -3.69 10.80
CA LEU A 278 -15.52 -3.28 10.53
C LEU A 278 -15.17 -1.96 11.24
N HIS A 279 -16.11 -1.02 11.33
CA HIS A 279 -15.89 0.24 12.03
C HIS A 279 -15.72 0.04 13.54
N LYS A 280 -16.50 -0.85 14.16
CA LYS A 280 -16.33 -1.25 15.55
C LYS A 280 -14.96 -1.89 15.77
N LEU A 281 -14.55 -2.79 14.88
CA LEU A 281 -13.23 -3.45 14.95
C LEU A 281 -12.07 -2.44 14.88
N VAL A 282 -12.12 -1.49 13.94
CA VAL A 282 -11.13 -0.39 13.85
C VAL A 282 -11.04 0.37 15.17
N THR A 283 -12.19 0.70 15.75
CA THR A 283 -12.25 1.45 17.02
C THR A 283 -11.66 0.64 18.17
N GLN A 284 -12.01 -0.65 18.29
CA GLN A 284 -11.48 -1.53 19.34
C GLN A 284 -9.95 -1.71 19.24
N ILE A 285 -9.42 -1.87 18.02
CA ILE A 285 -7.97 -1.98 17.80
C ILE A 285 -7.27 -0.68 18.18
N ALA A 286 -7.77 0.46 17.69
CA ALA A 286 -7.19 1.76 17.98
C ALA A 286 -7.21 2.09 19.49
N MET A 287 -8.26 1.68 20.20
CA MET A 287 -8.35 1.88 21.65
C MET A 287 -7.42 0.98 22.46
N ARG A 288 -7.02 -0.19 21.93
CA ARG A 288 -6.09 -1.12 22.59
C ARG A 288 -4.62 -0.76 22.34
N ASP A 289 -4.32 -0.12 21.22
CA ASP A 289 -2.98 0.34 20.87
C ASP A 289 -2.61 1.65 21.58
N GLU A 290 -1.50 1.63 22.33
CA GLU A 290 -1.04 2.77 23.12
C GLU A 290 -0.69 4.00 22.25
N LEU A 291 -0.07 3.78 21.08
CA LEU A 291 0.27 4.88 20.18
C LEU A 291 -0.98 5.52 19.58
N CYS A 292 -1.98 4.72 19.21
CA CYS A 292 -3.26 5.22 18.73
C CYS A 292 -4.01 6.02 19.80
N ARG A 293 -4.01 5.58 21.07
CA ARG A 293 -4.57 6.36 22.18
C ARG A 293 -3.90 7.72 22.33
N ARG A 294 -2.57 7.78 22.22
CA ARG A 294 -1.83 9.05 22.24
C ARG A 294 -2.17 9.94 21.06
N PHE A 295 -2.33 9.38 19.86
CA PHE A 295 -2.76 10.16 18.70
C PHE A 295 -4.17 10.73 18.89
N MET A 296 -5.09 9.95 19.46
CA MET A 296 -6.47 10.39 19.70
C MET A 296 -6.60 11.46 20.81
N ALA A 297 -5.55 11.71 21.60
CA ALA A 297 -5.51 12.86 22.52
C ALA A 297 -5.38 14.20 21.78
N ILE A 298 -4.99 14.19 20.50
CA ILE A 298 -4.92 15.38 19.65
C ILE A 298 -6.33 15.69 19.12
N LEU A 299 -6.76 16.95 19.26
CA LEU A 299 -8.08 17.40 18.80
C LEU A 299 -8.28 17.08 17.30
N GLY A 300 -9.40 16.43 16.99
CA GLY A 300 -9.77 16.05 15.62
C GLY A 300 -9.20 14.71 15.14
N ILE A 301 -8.36 14.03 15.93
CA ILE A 301 -7.84 12.70 15.57
C ILE A 301 -8.73 11.61 16.15
N GLY A 302 -9.51 10.95 15.27
CA GLY A 302 -10.29 9.76 15.62
C GLY A 302 -9.53 8.44 15.42
N PRO A 303 -10.15 7.30 15.80
CA PRO A 303 -9.53 5.98 15.73
C PRO A 303 -9.08 5.57 14.32
N ILE A 304 -9.83 6.00 13.30
CA ILE A 304 -9.49 5.73 11.89
C ILE A 304 -8.19 6.45 11.53
N ALA A 305 -8.08 7.74 11.84
CA ALA A 305 -6.92 8.56 11.53
C ALA A 305 -5.68 8.07 12.30
N ALA A 306 -5.84 7.78 13.60
CA ALA A 306 -4.80 7.22 14.45
C ALA A 306 -4.25 5.89 13.90
N LEU A 307 -5.14 4.93 13.58
CA LEU A 307 -4.73 3.62 13.07
C LEU A 307 -4.12 3.71 11.66
N SER A 308 -4.61 4.64 10.84
CA SER A 308 -4.06 4.92 9.50
C SER A 308 -2.64 5.46 9.60
N PHE A 309 -2.39 6.40 10.52
CA PHE A 309 -1.06 6.93 10.76
C PHE A 309 -0.10 5.85 11.28
N ARG A 310 -0.53 5.08 12.29
CA ARG A 310 0.25 4.00 12.89
C ARG A 310 0.68 2.94 11.87
N SER A 311 -0.25 2.51 11.02
CA SER A 311 -0.01 1.50 9.99
C SER A 311 0.73 2.02 8.74
N ALA A 312 0.73 3.34 8.52
CA ALA A 312 1.52 3.96 7.44
C ALA A 312 3.01 4.00 7.78
N ILE A 313 3.35 4.28 9.05
CA ILE A 313 4.73 4.40 9.51
C ILE A 313 5.38 3.03 9.70
N ASP A 314 4.64 2.08 10.28
CA ASP A 314 5.09 0.73 10.68
C ASP A 314 6.25 0.77 11.71
N ASP A 315 7.48 0.97 11.26
CA ASP A 315 8.66 1.20 12.10
C ASP A 315 9.09 2.68 12.06
N PRO A 316 9.00 3.44 13.17
CA PRO A 316 9.40 4.84 13.20
C PRO A 316 10.91 5.06 13.17
N THR A 317 11.73 4.04 13.48
CA THR A 317 13.20 4.17 13.53
C THR A 317 13.82 4.22 12.14
N ARG A 318 13.13 3.72 11.11
CA ARG A 318 13.57 3.76 9.70
C ARG A 318 13.73 5.17 9.13
N PHE A 319 13.12 6.17 9.76
CA PHE A 319 13.18 7.54 9.28
C PHE A 319 14.19 8.37 10.07
N ARG A 320 15.17 8.92 9.35
CA ARG A 320 16.21 9.80 9.95
C ARG A 320 15.65 11.15 10.40
N ARG A 321 14.59 11.66 9.75
CA ARG A 321 13.98 12.96 10.08
C ARG A 321 12.48 12.82 10.35
N SER A 322 11.98 13.59 11.31
CA SER A 322 10.55 13.61 11.65
C SER A 322 9.66 14.07 10.49
N ARG A 323 10.17 14.95 9.62
CA ARG A 323 9.45 15.38 8.41
C ARG A 323 9.15 14.21 7.47
N ASP A 324 10.09 13.28 7.34
CA ASP A 324 9.92 12.12 6.45
C ASP A 324 8.84 11.17 6.99
N LYS A 325 8.73 11.04 8.32
CA LYS A 325 7.64 10.32 9.00
C LYS A 325 6.28 10.95 8.66
N ALA A 326 6.18 12.27 8.75
CA ALA A 326 4.96 13.01 8.46
C ALA A 326 4.56 12.90 6.99
N THR A 327 5.51 13.07 6.05
CA THR A 327 5.25 12.90 4.61
C THR A 327 4.79 11.47 4.29
N ALA A 328 5.44 10.47 4.89
CA ALA A 328 5.06 9.07 4.71
C ALA A 328 3.64 8.78 5.21
N ALA A 329 3.28 9.31 6.38
CA ALA A 329 1.95 9.13 6.95
C ALA A 329 0.87 9.91 6.20
N LEU A 330 1.11 11.17 5.85
CA LEU A 330 0.13 12.05 5.19
C LEU A 330 -0.25 11.58 3.80
N ALA A 331 0.72 11.13 2.98
CA ALA A 331 0.42 10.59 1.66
C ALA A 331 -0.47 9.34 1.74
N ASN A 332 -0.39 8.59 2.85
CA ASN A 332 -1.25 7.45 3.09
C ASN A 332 -2.62 7.87 3.64
N ILE A 333 -2.68 8.82 4.58
CA ILE A 333 -3.95 9.28 5.19
C ILE A 333 -4.85 10.00 4.17
N ALA A 334 -4.28 10.78 3.25
CA ALA A 334 -5.02 11.43 2.16
C ALA A 334 -5.72 10.42 1.23
N ALA A 335 -5.29 9.16 1.23
CA ALA A 335 -5.93 8.07 0.52
C ALA A 335 -7.07 7.39 1.33
N PHE A 336 -7.45 7.92 2.49
CA PHE A 336 -8.49 7.34 3.37
C PHE A 336 -9.66 8.24 3.84
N PRO A 337 -9.91 9.48 3.34
CA PRO A 337 -11.12 10.21 3.72
C PRO A 337 -12.42 9.51 3.27
#